data_AF-A0A931WU40-F1
#
_entry.id   AF-A0A931WU40-F1
#
_cell.length_a   1.000
_cell.length_b   1.000
_cell.length_c   1.000
_cell.angle_alpha   90.00
_cell.angle_beta   90.00
_cell.angle_gamma   90.00
#
_symmetry.space_group_name_H-M   'P 1'
#
loop_
_entity.id
_entity.type
_entity.pdbx_description
1 polymer ?
#
loop_
_entity_poly.entity_id
_entity_poly.type
_entity_poly.pdbx_seq_one_letter_code
_entity_poly.pdbx_strand_id
1 'polypeptide(L)'
;MRRSGIALVVLCFLFSINVWAQTSNASLGGTVSDASGAFIPGVEVTARNVGTGIVNTTLTNETGTYQFPSLQPGTYQVTAQLAGFQAATYNDVVLGGAQQVRLNFALRVGDVATKVDVTVATDTLLATTSASIASVLSESRVRELPLGNRNVLDLLAGMAGTGATEGDLDGYFAGNRLSAVNITLDGMSVSTGRYDQGTLGTAYMSPDLVEEVRVTTGTVDAERGRGSGQVAMVTRSGTNQFRGSAFVTNRNSALAASNWFNNCNSRGRDFENRNQY
;
A
#
# COMPACT_ATOMS: atom_id res chain seq x y z
N MET A 1 31.18 31.67 -10.34
CA MET A 1 29.86 31.25 -9.84
C MET A 1 29.16 30.21 -10.74
N ARG A 2 29.09 30.39 -12.08
CA ARG A 2 28.41 29.42 -12.98
C ARG A 2 29.06 28.02 -13.07
N ARG A 3 30.39 27.91 -12.97
CA ARG A 3 31.12 26.62 -13.04
C ARG A 3 30.95 25.78 -11.76
N SER A 4 30.80 26.44 -10.61
CA SER A 4 30.57 25.77 -9.32
C SER A 4 29.18 25.14 -9.23
N GLY A 5 28.16 25.73 -9.88
CA GLY A 5 26.82 25.16 -9.96
C GLY A 5 26.76 23.88 -10.80
N ILE A 6 27.49 23.83 -11.92
CA ILE A 6 27.56 22.64 -12.78
C ILE A 6 28.28 21.49 -12.05
N ALA A 7 29.37 21.79 -11.34
CA ALA A 7 30.08 20.80 -10.53
C ALA A 7 29.21 20.21 -9.40
N LEU A 8 28.36 21.04 -8.78
CA LEU A 8 27.43 20.59 -7.74
C LEU A 8 26.34 19.66 -8.32
N VAL A 9 25.79 19.99 -9.49
CA VAL A 9 24.77 19.17 -10.18
C VAL A 9 25.35 17.81 -10.60
N VAL A 10 26.58 17.79 -11.12
CA VAL A 10 27.28 16.56 -11.51
C VAL A 10 27.59 15.70 -10.28
N LEU A 11 27.98 16.31 -9.15
CA LEU A 11 28.23 15.59 -7.90
C LEU A 11 26.95 14.96 -7.31
N CYS A 12 25.80 15.63 -7.42
CA CYS A 12 24.50 15.06 -7.01
C CYS A 12 24.08 13.85 -7.86
N PHE A 13 24.38 13.84 -9.16
CA PHE A 13 24.11 12.68 -10.02
C PHE A 13 25.04 11.49 -9.71
N LEU A 14 26.30 11.75 -9.30
CA LEU A 14 27.27 10.72 -8.93
C LEU A 14 26.99 10.03 -7.58
N PHE A 15 26.24 10.68 -6.68
CA PHE A 15 25.83 10.12 -5.38
C PHE A 15 24.45 9.44 -5.40
N SER A 16 23.88 9.18 -6.58
CA SER A 16 22.70 8.31 -6.73
C SER A 16 23.09 6.83 -6.58
N ILE A 17 23.66 6.49 -5.42
CA ILE A 17 23.85 5.10 -5.02
C ILE A 17 22.49 4.49 -4.72
N ASN A 18 22.24 3.32 -5.33
CA ASN A 18 21.05 2.53 -5.12
C ASN A 18 20.91 2.17 -3.63
N VAL A 19 20.13 2.96 -2.90
CA VAL A 19 19.69 2.60 -1.56
C VAL A 19 18.66 1.48 -1.71
N TRP A 20 18.86 0.36 -1.01
CA TRP A 20 17.83 -0.64 -0.86
C TRP A 20 16.68 -0.02 -0.06
N ALA A 21 15.59 0.31 -0.76
CA ALA A 21 14.36 0.76 -0.13
C ALA A 21 13.88 -0.32 0.85
N GLN A 22 13.55 0.08 2.08
CA GLN A 22 12.91 -0.79 3.05
C GLN A 22 11.44 -0.92 2.67
N THR A 23 11.14 -1.93 1.85
CA THR A 23 9.79 -2.24 1.41
C THR A 23 9.10 -3.15 2.42
N SER A 24 7.86 -2.82 2.78
CA SER A 24 6.98 -3.75 3.50
C SER A 24 6.56 -4.88 2.57
N ASN A 25 7.32 -5.97 2.59
CA ASN A 25 7.06 -7.10 1.71
C ASN A 25 5.75 -7.80 2.09
N ALA A 26 5.03 -8.25 1.07
CA ALA A 26 3.88 -9.12 1.18
C ALA A 26 4.32 -10.58 1.36
N SER A 27 3.41 -11.41 1.86
CA SER A 27 3.57 -12.86 1.85
C SER A 27 2.47 -13.51 1.01
N LEU A 28 2.85 -14.52 0.23
CA LEU A 28 1.92 -15.29 -0.59
C LEU A 28 2.09 -16.76 -0.22
N GLY A 29 1.01 -17.46 0.07
CA GLY A 29 1.06 -18.89 0.31
C GLY A 29 -0.21 -19.58 -0.13
N GLY A 30 -0.26 -20.91 -0.01
CA GLY A 30 -1.44 -21.66 -0.37
C GLY A 30 -1.16 -23.14 -0.47
N THR A 31 -2.13 -23.88 -0.99
CA THR A 31 -2.01 -25.31 -1.21
C THR A 31 -2.26 -25.64 -2.67
N VAL A 32 -1.61 -26.70 -3.14
CA VAL A 32 -1.85 -27.29 -4.46
C VAL A 32 -2.52 -28.65 -4.28
N SER A 33 -3.65 -28.83 -4.93
CA SER A 33 -4.41 -30.09 -4.94
C SER A 33 -4.68 -30.58 -6.37
N ASP A 34 -5.01 -31.86 -6.52
CA ASP A 34 -5.52 -32.41 -7.78
C ASP A 34 -7.05 -32.21 -7.91
N ALA A 35 -7.63 -32.72 -9.02
CA ALA A 35 -9.07 -32.68 -9.27
C ALA A 35 -9.91 -33.57 -8.31
N SER A 36 -9.29 -34.49 -7.58
CA SER A 36 -9.92 -35.31 -6.54
C SER A 36 -9.86 -34.66 -5.16
N GLY A 37 -9.11 -33.56 -5.01
CA GLY A 37 -8.90 -32.85 -3.75
C GLY A 37 -7.68 -33.34 -2.96
N ALA A 38 -6.86 -34.23 -3.52
CA ALA A 38 -5.64 -34.71 -2.88
C ALA A 38 -4.52 -33.67 -3.00
N PHE A 39 -3.80 -33.40 -1.91
CA PHE A 39 -2.68 -32.46 -1.92
C PHE A 39 -1.46 -33.04 -2.63
N ILE A 40 -0.77 -32.22 -3.44
CA ILE A 40 0.33 -32.67 -4.29
C ILE A 40 1.66 -32.07 -3.80
N PRO A 41 2.62 -32.91 -3.34
CA PRO A 41 3.96 -32.45 -2.98
C PRO A 41 4.86 -32.28 -4.22
N GLY A 42 5.89 -31.43 -4.11
CA GLY A 42 6.90 -31.24 -5.15
C GLY A 42 6.45 -30.44 -6.38
N VAL A 43 5.31 -29.76 -6.32
CA VAL A 43 4.84 -28.85 -7.38
C VAL A 43 5.71 -27.59 -7.36
N GLU A 44 6.23 -27.21 -8.51
CA GLU A 44 6.97 -25.97 -8.68
C GLU A 44 5.99 -24.80 -8.81
N VAL A 45 6.03 -23.88 -7.85
CA VAL A 45 5.25 -22.64 -7.86
C VAL A 45 6.19 -21.49 -8.15
N THR A 46 5.92 -20.76 -9.23
CA THR A 46 6.71 -19.61 -9.68
C THR A 46 5.87 -18.34 -9.62
N ALA A 47 6.30 -17.38 -8.82
CA ALA A 47 5.74 -16.04 -8.73
C ALA A 47 6.64 -15.04 -9.50
N ARG A 48 6.11 -14.46 -10.57
CA ARG A 48 6.79 -13.46 -11.39
C ARG A 48 6.14 -12.10 -11.21
N ASN A 49 6.92 -11.12 -10.76
CA ASN A 49 6.47 -9.73 -10.70
C ASN A 49 6.40 -9.16 -12.12
N VAL A 50 5.24 -8.69 -12.55
CA VAL A 50 5.01 -8.19 -13.92
C VAL A 50 5.69 -6.84 -14.14
N GLY A 51 5.81 -6.01 -13.09
CA GLY A 51 6.41 -4.68 -13.16
C GLY A 51 7.94 -4.66 -13.12
N THR A 52 8.56 -5.55 -12.34
CA THR A 52 10.03 -5.63 -12.18
C THR A 52 10.65 -6.78 -12.98
N GLY A 53 9.87 -7.78 -13.36
CA GLY A 53 10.35 -9.00 -14.03
C GLY A 53 11.05 -9.98 -13.09
N ILE A 54 11.13 -9.70 -11.79
CA ILE A 54 11.74 -10.58 -10.79
C ILE A 54 10.93 -11.87 -10.67
N VAL A 55 11.63 -13.02 -10.65
CA VAL A 55 11.03 -14.36 -10.56
C VAL A 55 11.48 -15.03 -9.27
N ASN A 56 10.52 -15.47 -8.47
CA ASN A 56 10.74 -16.25 -7.27
C ASN A 56 10.07 -17.61 -7.44
N THR A 57 10.79 -18.69 -7.18
CA THR A 57 10.28 -20.06 -7.31
C THR A 57 10.39 -20.79 -5.98
N THR A 58 9.39 -21.60 -5.66
CA THR A 58 9.34 -22.46 -4.47
C THR A 58 8.68 -23.79 -4.81
N LEU A 59 8.90 -24.81 -3.99
CA LEU A 59 8.31 -26.13 -4.15
C LEU A 59 7.26 -26.37 -3.06
N THR A 60 6.18 -27.08 -3.39
CA THR A 60 5.24 -27.55 -2.36
C THR A 60 5.87 -28.62 -1.47
N ASN A 61 5.58 -28.54 -0.17
CA ASN A 61 6.00 -29.53 0.82
C ASN A 61 5.14 -30.80 0.78
N GLU A 62 5.38 -31.73 1.72
CA GLU A 62 4.67 -33.01 1.86
C GLU A 62 3.14 -32.87 2.04
N THR A 63 2.66 -31.73 2.53
CA THR A 63 1.23 -31.43 2.67
C THR A 63 0.67 -30.62 1.50
N GLY A 64 1.42 -30.50 0.39
CA GLY A 64 1.06 -29.73 -0.79
C GLY A 64 1.01 -28.21 -0.55
N THR A 65 1.61 -27.73 0.54
CA THR A 65 1.63 -26.31 0.91
C THR A 65 2.86 -25.62 0.34
N TYR A 66 2.70 -24.40 -0.15
CA TYR A 66 3.80 -23.53 -0.56
C TYR A 66 3.69 -22.16 0.12
N GLN A 67 4.84 -21.50 0.27
CA GLN A 67 4.90 -20.15 0.83
C GLN A 67 6.08 -19.35 0.27
N PHE A 68 5.78 -18.10 -0.05
CA PHE A 68 6.72 -17.02 -0.29
C PHE A 68 6.65 -16.06 0.91
N PRO A 69 7.63 -16.09 1.82
CA PRO A 69 7.59 -15.28 3.04
C PRO A 69 7.82 -13.79 2.76
N SER A 70 8.37 -13.45 1.60
CA SER A 70 8.74 -12.08 1.26
C SER A 70 8.68 -11.86 -0.25
N LEU A 71 7.68 -11.11 -0.69
CA LEU A 71 7.51 -10.61 -2.05
C LEU A 71 7.32 -9.10 -2.01
N GLN A 72 7.94 -8.37 -2.94
CA GLN A 72 7.70 -6.93 -3.04
C GLN A 72 6.24 -6.65 -3.43
N PRO A 73 5.61 -5.58 -2.93
CA PRO A 73 4.28 -5.16 -3.38
C PRO A 73 4.25 -4.89 -4.89
N GLY A 74 3.17 -5.31 -5.53
CA GLY A 74 2.96 -5.16 -6.97
C GLY A 74 2.09 -6.26 -7.56
N THR A 75 2.00 -6.29 -8.90
CA THR A 75 1.21 -7.28 -9.64
C THR A 75 2.05 -8.48 -10.03
N TYR A 76 1.56 -9.68 -9.72
CA TYR A 76 2.23 -10.95 -9.97
C TYR A 76 1.45 -11.85 -10.92
N GLN A 77 2.21 -12.59 -11.71
CA GLN A 77 1.77 -13.81 -12.39
C GLN A 77 2.29 -15.01 -11.58
N VAL A 78 1.39 -15.84 -11.07
CA VAL A 78 1.74 -17.01 -10.24
C VAL A 78 1.38 -18.28 -11.00
N THR A 79 2.36 -19.13 -11.26
CA THR A 79 2.19 -20.37 -12.03
C THR A 79 2.56 -21.56 -11.18
N ALA A 80 1.71 -22.59 -11.14
CA ALA A 80 1.99 -23.88 -10.54
C ALA A 80 2.17 -24.93 -11.66
N GLN A 81 3.28 -25.65 -11.63
CA GLN A 81 3.66 -26.63 -12.64
C GLN A 81 4.25 -27.89 -12.00
N LEU A 82 3.83 -29.06 -12.49
CA LEU A 82 4.40 -30.36 -12.16
C LEU A 82 4.34 -31.26 -13.39
N ALA A 83 5.37 -32.08 -13.60
CA ALA A 83 5.38 -33.05 -14.70
C ALA A 83 4.20 -34.03 -14.58
N GLY A 84 3.49 -34.27 -15.68
CA GLY A 84 2.26 -35.09 -15.71
C GLY A 84 0.97 -34.34 -15.36
N PHE A 85 1.07 -33.05 -15.00
CA PHE A 85 -0.07 -32.17 -14.75
C PHE A 85 -0.07 -30.98 -15.71
N GLN A 86 -1.27 -30.46 -15.99
CA GLN A 86 -1.43 -29.19 -16.70
C GLN A 86 -1.01 -28.02 -15.82
N ALA A 87 -0.24 -27.10 -16.36
CA ALA A 87 0.17 -25.89 -15.65
C ALA A 87 -1.04 -24.96 -15.42
N ALA A 88 -1.18 -24.48 -14.19
CA ALA A 88 -2.21 -23.51 -13.83
C ALA A 88 -1.54 -22.16 -13.55
N THR A 89 -2.02 -21.10 -14.21
CA THR A 89 -1.49 -19.75 -14.04
C THR A 89 -2.59 -18.81 -13.60
N TYR A 90 -2.37 -18.13 -12.48
CA TYR A 90 -3.13 -16.95 -12.10
C TYR A 90 -2.42 -15.70 -12.61
N ASN A 91 -3.13 -14.90 -13.39
CA ASN A 91 -2.67 -13.59 -13.85
C ASN A 91 -3.23 -12.49 -12.95
N ASP A 92 -2.55 -11.33 -12.94
CA ASP A 92 -2.99 -10.10 -12.29
C ASP A 92 -3.24 -10.21 -10.77
N VAL A 93 -2.43 -11.02 -10.07
CA VAL A 93 -2.49 -11.13 -8.60
C VAL A 93 -1.85 -9.89 -7.99
N VAL A 94 -2.66 -8.97 -7.46
CA VAL A 94 -2.20 -7.76 -6.79
C VAL A 94 -1.82 -8.06 -5.34
N LEU A 95 -0.57 -7.78 -4.97
CA LEU A 95 -0.06 -7.87 -3.60
C LEU A 95 0.25 -6.46 -3.08
N GLY A 96 -0.52 -6.00 -2.09
CA GLY A 96 -0.23 -4.76 -1.36
C GLY A 96 0.82 -4.95 -0.25
N GLY A 97 1.32 -3.85 0.32
CA GLY A 97 2.34 -3.89 1.39
C GLY A 97 1.84 -4.55 2.68
N ALA A 98 2.71 -5.37 3.29
CA ALA A 98 2.40 -6.17 4.49
C ALA A 98 1.10 -7.02 4.37
N GLN A 99 0.70 -7.37 3.15
CA GLN A 99 -0.46 -8.21 2.88
C GLN A 99 -0.07 -9.68 2.92
N GLN A 100 -0.93 -10.51 3.53
CA GLN A 100 -0.83 -11.97 3.43
C GLN A 100 -1.95 -12.47 2.53
N VAL A 101 -1.57 -13.07 1.42
CA VAL A 101 -2.49 -13.58 0.40
C VAL A 101 -2.42 -15.10 0.38
N ARG A 102 -3.59 -15.76 0.35
CA ARG A 102 -3.69 -17.21 0.20
C ARG A 102 -4.28 -17.56 -1.17
N LEU A 103 -3.53 -18.30 -1.98
CA LEU A 103 -3.91 -18.67 -3.33
C LEU A 103 -3.79 -20.19 -3.51
N ASN A 104 -4.91 -20.87 -3.69
CA ASN A 104 -4.91 -22.32 -3.85
C ASN A 104 -4.99 -22.68 -5.34
N PHE A 105 -4.23 -23.71 -5.73
CA PHE A 105 -4.23 -24.24 -7.09
C PHE A 105 -4.90 -25.61 -7.11
N ALA A 106 -5.69 -25.85 -8.15
CA ALA A 106 -6.24 -27.17 -8.47
C ALA A 106 -5.66 -27.61 -9.82
N LEU A 107 -4.69 -28.53 -9.81
CA LEU A 107 -4.07 -29.05 -11.01
C LEU A 107 -4.89 -30.20 -11.59
N ARG A 108 -4.98 -30.24 -12.91
CA ARG A 108 -5.62 -31.34 -13.65
C ARG A 108 -4.55 -32.21 -14.29
N VAL A 109 -4.76 -33.52 -14.24
CA VAL A 109 -3.89 -34.47 -14.94
C VAL A 109 -4.04 -34.25 -16.44
N GLY A 110 -2.92 -34.12 -17.14
CA GLY A 110 -2.90 -33.90 -18.58
C GLY A 110 -1.52 -33.46 -19.09
N ASP A 111 -1.28 -33.59 -20.39
CA ASP A 111 -0.02 -33.20 -21.00
C ASP A 111 0.27 -31.70 -20.83
N VAL A 112 1.56 -31.38 -20.71
CA VAL A 112 2.14 -30.05 -20.43
C VAL A 112 1.70 -28.93 -21.40
N ALA A 113 1.02 -29.28 -22.51
CA ALA A 113 0.66 -28.37 -23.59
C ALA A 113 -0.58 -27.48 -23.35
N THR A 114 -1.32 -27.65 -22.23
CA THR A 114 -2.54 -26.84 -21.99
C THR A 114 -2.37 -25.95 -20.75
N LYS A 115 -2.13 -24.65 -20.98
CA LYS A 115 -2.09 -23.63 -19.93
C LYS A 115 -3.52 -23.17 -19.63
N VAL A 116 -3.94 -23.26 -18.37
CA VAL A 116 -5.21 -22.68 -17.92
C VAL A 116 -4.92 -21.30 -17.32
N ASP A 117 -5.28 -20.24 -18.05
CA ASP A 117 -5.24 -18.88 -17.53
C ASP A 117 -6.50 -18.62 -16.70
N VAL A 118 -6.32 -18.49 -15.38
CA VAL A 118 -7.40 -18.10 -14.47
C VAL A 118 -7.24 -16.63 -14.14
N THR A 119 -8.10 -15.79 -14.70
CA THR A 119 -8.20 -14.38 -14.34
C THR A 119 -8.89 -14.27 -12.99
N VAL A 120 -8.18 -13.87 -11.94
CA VAL A 120 -8.82 -13.61 -10.65
C VAL A 120 -9.48 -12.25 -10.73
N ALA A 121 -10.79 -12.18 -10.48
CA ALA A 121 -11.43 -10.90 -10.22
C ALA A 121 -10.82 -10.33 -8.93
N THR A 122 -10.29 -9.11 -9.01
CA THR A 122 -9.55 -8.41 -7.95
C THR A 122 -10.25 -8.43 -6.58
N ASP A 123 -11.57 -8.60 -6.54
CA ASP A 123 -12.39 -8.62 -5.32
C ASP A 123 -12.35 -9.91 -4.49
N THR A 124 -12.00 -11.08 -5.04
CA THR A 124 -12.17 -12.37 -4.31
C THR A 124 -10.99 -12.71 -3.39
N LEU A 125 -9.79 -12.17 -3.65
CA LEU A 125 -8.59 -12.39 -2.81
C LEU A 125 -8.57 -11.53 -1.53
N LEU A 126 -9.38 -10.47 -1.45
CA LEU A 126 -9.36 -9.54 -0.32
C LEU A 126 -10.05 -10.08 0.95
N ALA A 127 -10.98 -11.03 0.82
CA ALA A 127 -11.97 -11.27 1.87
C ALA A 127 -11.75 -12.52 2.75
N THR A 128 -10.82 -13.41 2.45
CA THR A 128 -10.85 -14.77 3.05
C THR A 128 -9.95 -14.97 4.28
N THR A 129 -9.01 -14.07 4.59
CA THR A 129 -7.97 -14.34 5.60
C THR A 129 -7.97 -13.44 6.83
N SER A 130 -8.73 -12.35 6.89
CA SER A 130 -8.72 -11.48 8.08
C SER A 130 -10.13 -11.14 8.55
N ALA A 131 -10.33 -11.20 9.87
CA ALA A 131 -11.54 -10.75 10.53
C ALA A 131 -11.60 -9.21 10.67
N SER A 132 -10.63 -8.49 10.10
CA SER A 132 -10.53 -7.03 10.20
C SER A 132 -11.35 -6.33 9.11
N ILE A 133 -12.13 -5.32 9.52
CA ILE A 133 -12.78 -4.40 8.59
C ILE A 133 -11.72 -3.38 8.17
N ALA A 134 -11.24 -3.51 6.94
CA ALA A 134 -10.28 -2.60 6.33
C ALA A 134 -10.83 -2.01 5.04
N SER A 135 -10.56 -0.73 4.83
CA SER A 135 -10.81 -0.02 3.58
C SER A 135 -9.48 0.34 2.94
N VAL A 136 -9.36 0.08 1.64
CA VAL A 136 -8.13 0.29 0.87
C VAL A 136 -8.38 1.43 -0.12
N LEU A 137 -7.59 2.50 -0.01
CA LEU A 137 -7.51 3.54 -1.02
C LEU A 137 -6.35 3.21 -1.96
N SER A 138 -6.71 2.89 -3.19
CA SER A 138 -5.76 2.69 -4.29
C SER A 138 -5.05 3.99 -4.67
N GLU A 139 -3.94 3.85 -5.36
CA GLU A 139 -3.13 4.96 -5.86
C GLU A 139 -3.95 6.04 -6.60
N SER A 140 -4.86 5.62 -7.47
CA SER A 140 -5.72 6.51 -8.26
C SER A 140 -6.60 7.37 -7.35
N ARG A 141 -7.24 6.76 -6.35
CA ARG A 141 -8.06 7.46 -5.36
C ARG A 141 -7.24 8.48 -4.58
N VAL A 142 -6.03 8.11 -4.15
CA VAL A 142 -5.14 9.02 -3.39
C VAL A 142 -4.77 10.25 -4.21
N ARG A 143 -4.66 10.13 -5.54
CA ARG A 143 -4.34 11.24 -6.44
C ARG A 143 -5.54 12.07 -6.87
N GLU A 144 -6.69 11.43 -7.08
CA GLU A 144 -7.90 12.08 -7.61
C GLU A 144 -8.69 12.81 -6.52
N LEU A 145 -8.57 12.39 -5.27
CA LEU A 145 -9.26 13.04 -4.16
C LEU A 145 -8.64 14.40 -3.83
N PRO A 146 -9.47 15.41 -3.54
CA PRO A 146 -8.98 16.75 -3.23
C PRO A 146 -8.20 16.76 -1.93
N LEU A 147 -6.90 17.03 -2.03
CA LEU A 147 -5.98 17.13 -0.90
C LEU A 147 -5.61 18.59 -0.65
N GLY A 148 -6.27 19.20 0.34
CA GLY A 148 -6.03 20.61 0.71
C GLY A 148 -4.57 20.89 1.06
N ASN A 149 -3.92 19.98 1.79
CA ASN A 149 -2.53 20.15 2.20
C ASN A 149 -1.50 19.31 1.43
N ARG A 150 -1.90 18.60 0.36
CA ARG A 150 -1.10 17.51 -0.24
C ARG A 150 -0.58 16.51 0.81
N ASN A 151 -1.35 16.28 1.86
CA ASN A 151 -1.04 15.27 2.87
C ASN A 151 -2.05 14.13 2.73
N VAL A 152 -1.57 12.92 2.50
CA VAL A 152 -2.41 11.72 2.32
C VAL A 152 -3.29 11.45 3.55
N LEU A 153 -2.85 11.88 4.74
CA LEU A 153 -3.63 11.74 5.98
C LEU A 153 -4.91 12.58 5.99
N ASP A 154 -5.00 13.63 5.17
CA ASP A 154 -6.25 14.42 5.04
C ASP A 154 -7.40 13.56 4.48
N LEU A 155 -7.09 12.51 3.72
CA LEU A 155 -8.10 11.58 3.19
C LEU A 155 -8.81 10.80 4.29
N LEU A 156 -8.15 10.59 5.44
CA LEU A 156 -8.75 9.91 6.58
C LEU A 156 -9.99 10.64 7.06
N ALA A 157 -10.08 11.96 6.93
CA ALA A 157 -11.28 12.71 7.32
C ALA A 157 -12.52 12.37 6.46
N GLY A 158 -12.31 11.90 5.23
CA GLY A 158 -13.38 11.53 4.29
C GLY A 158 -13.74 10.05 4.29
N MET A 159 -13.09 9.23 5.11
CA MET A 159 -13.31 7.78 5.15
C MET A 159 -14.42 7.38 6.12
N ALA A 160 -15.06 6.24 5.85
CA ALA A 160 -16.13 5.75 6.71
C ALA A 160 -15.59 5.34 8.09
N GLY A 161 -16.27 5.78 9.15
CA GLY A 161 -15.88 5.48 10.52
C GLY A 161 -14.79 6.40 11.09
N THR A 162 -14.27 7.32 10.29
CA THR A 162 -13.29 8.33 10.71
C THR A 162 -13.88 9.72 10.52
N GLY A 163 -13.46 10.67 11.36
CA GLY A 163 -13.86 12.06 11.23
C GLY A 163 -12.81 12.95 11.87
N ALA A 164 -12.31 13.94 11.13
CA ALA A 164 -11.39 14.94 11.65
C ALA A 164 -12.06 16.31 11.55
N THR A 165 -12.09 17.03 12.66
CA THR A 165 -12.46 18.46 12.68
C THR A 165 -11.19 19.26 12.36
N GLU A 166 -11.30 20.26 11.48
CA GLU A 166 -10.21 21.21 11.20
C GLU A 166 -9.60 21.72 12.52
N GLY A 167 -8.32 21.43 12.77
CA GLY A 167 -7.63 21.77 14.02
C GLY A 167 -7.46 20.61 15.01
N ASP A 168 -6.91 19.49 14.55
CA ASP A 168 -5.97 18.59 15.26
C ASP A 168 -6.20 18.11 16.71
N LEU A 169 -7.39 18.19 17.32
CA LEU A 169 -7.58 17.62 18.67
C LEU A 169 -8.88 16.84 18.91
N ASP A 170 -9.90 16.99 18.07
CA ASP A 170 -11.26 16.46 18.33
C ASP A 170 -11.76 15.46 17.27
N GLY A 171 -10.86 14.85 16.50
CA GLY A 171 -11.26 13.81 15.56
C GLY A 171 -11.42 12.43 16.19
N TYR A 172 -12.25 11.60 15.58
CA TYR A 172 -12.53 10.23 15.99
C TYR A 172 -12.11 9.23 14.91
N PHE A 173 -11.77 8.02 15.36
CA PHE A 173 -11.45 6.88 14.53
C PHE A 173 -12.17 5.65 15.09
N ALA A 174 -13.17 5.16 14.36
CA ALA A 174 -14.03 4.05 14.76
C ALA A 174 -14.60 4.19 16.19
N GLY A 175 -14.99 5.42 16.58
CA GLY A 175 -15.49 5.73 17.93
C GLY A 175 -14.41 5.91 19.00
N ASN A 176 -13.13 5.74 18.68
CA ASN A 176 -12.00 6.01 19.55
C ASN A 176 -11.33 7.35 19.22
N ARG A 177 -10.44 7.82 20.10
CA ARG A 177 -9.63 9.03 19.85
C ARG A 177 -8.63 8.76 18.73
N LEU A 178 -8.35 9.74 17.86
CA LEU A 178 -7.27 9.68 16.85
C LEU A 178 -5.89 9.38 17.45
N SER A 179 -5.73 9.71 18.73
CA SER A 179 -4.60 9.41 19.59
C SER A 179 -4.31 7.91 19.73
N ALA A 180 -5.35 7.07 19.64
CA ALA A 180 -5.27 5.63 19.80
C ALA A 180 -5.08 4.85 18.49
N VAL A 181 -4.81 5.58 17.38
CA VAL A 181 -4.60 5.03 16.04
C VAL A 181 -3.11 4.86 15.78
N ASN A 182 -2.72 3.67 15.32
CA ASN A 182 -1.35 3.42 14.90
C ASN A 182 -1.19 3.78 13.42
N ILE A 183 -0.19 4.60 13.08
CA ILE A 183 0.09 4.98 11.69
C ILE A 183 1.46 4.46 11.30
N THR A 184 1.49 3.65 10.25
CA THR A 184 2.69 3.01 9.73
C THR A 184 2.95 3.39 8.28
N LEU A 185 4.21 3.56 7.93
CA LEU A 185 4.70 3.64 6.56
C LEU A 185 5.62 2.45 6.33
N ASP A 186 5.30 1.63 5.33
CA ASP A 186 6.02 0.40 5.02
C ASP A 186 6.20 -0.55 6.23
N GLY A 187 5.25 -0.52 7.17
CA GLY A 187 5.26 -1.33 8.40
C GLY A 187 6.02 -0.71 9.57
N MET A 188 6.68 0.44 9.40
CA MET A 188 7.31 1.18 10.50
C MET A 188 6.40 2.29 11.01
N SER A 189 6.34 2.47 12.33
CA SER A 189 5.57 3.57 12.93
C SER A 189 6.16 4.92 12.52
N VAL A 190 5.32 5.82 12.03
CA VAL A 190 5.71 7.20 11.63
C VAL A 190 5.26 8.26 12.63
N SER A 191 4.85 7.85 13.84
CA SER A 191 4.53 8.78 14.93
C SER A 191 5.82 9.35 15.55
N THR A 192 5.90 10.68 15.68
CA THR A 192 7.11 11.38 16.16
C THR A 192 7.41 11.25 17.66
N GLY A 193 6.68 10.41 18.42
CA GLY A 193 6.95 10.12 19.83
C GLY A 193 6.88 11.31 20.81
N ARG A 194 6.74 12.54 20.31
CA ARG A 194 6.66 13.79 21.08
C ARG A 194 5.25 14.03 21.65
N TYR A 195 4.24 13.49 20.97
CA TYR A 195 2.89 13.32 21.49
C TYR A 195 2.65 11.81 21.61
N ASP A 196 2.22 11.35 22.79
CA ASP A 196 2.14 9.94 23.20
C ASP A 196 1.02 9.14 22.49
N GLN A 197 0.59 9.62 21.32
CA GLN A 197 -0.78 9.47 20.84
C GLN A 197 -0.88 9.90 19.35
N GLY A 198 -1.39 8.99 18.51
CA GLY A 198 -1.45 8.98 17.05
C GLY A 198 -2.02 10.18 16.30
N THR A 199 -1.87 10.13 14.97
CA THR A 199 -2.16 11.14 13.91
C THR A 199 -1.49 12.51 14.06
N LEU A 200 -1.31 12.99 15.29
CA LEU A 200 -0.85 14.35 15.63
C LEU A 200 0.67 14.55 15.58
N GLY A 201 1.41 13.47 15.37
CA GLY A 201 2.85 13.48 15.27
C GLY A 201 3.36 12.88 13.97
N THR A 202 2.53 12.68 12.95
CA THR A 202 2.95 11.95 11.77
C THR A 202 3.73 12.84 10.80
N ALA A 203 4.84 12.32 10.28
CA ALA A 203 5.60 12.99 9.24
C ALA A 203 4.70 13.29 8.02
N TYR A 204 4.91 14.44 7.39
CA TYR A 204 4.20 14.83 6.17
C TYR A 204 4.34 13.75 5.10
N MET A 205 3.21 13.25 4.59
CA MET A 205 3.19 12.20 3.59
C MET A 205 2.64 12.72 2.26
N SER A 206 3.51 12.85 1.26
CA SER A 206 3.11 13.29 -0.08
C SER A 206 2.32 12.19 -0.80
N PRO A 207 1.21 12.52 -1.51
CA PRO A 207 0.48 11.57 -2.35
C PRO A 207 1.31 11.00 -3.49
N ASP A 208 2.41 11.65 -3.87
CA ASP A 208 3.29 11.15 -4.93
C ASP A 208 4.18 9.99 -4.45
N LEU A 209 4.40 9.87 -3.14
CA LEU A 209 5.24 8.82 -2.54
C LEU A 209 4.44 7.56 -2.19
N VAL A 210 3.15 7.71 -1.92
CA VAL A 210 2.28 6.62 -1.47
C VAL A 210 1.63 5.93 -2.66
N GLU A 211 1.63 4.60 -2.62
CA GLU A 211 0.93 3.73 -3.58
C GLU A 211 -0.45 3.35 -3.06
N GLU A 212 -0.53 2.99 -1.78
CA GLU A 212 -1.75 2.52 -1.16
C GLU A 212 -1.87 3.03 0.28
N VAL A 213 -3.11 3.34 0.68
CA VAL A 213 -3.46 3.61 2.07
C VAL A 213 -4.51 2.59 2.51
N ARG A 214 -4.17 1.80 3.51
CA ARG A 214 -5.06 0.84 4.14
C ARG A 214 -5.47 1.33 5.51
N VAL A 215 -6.77 1.52 5.70
CA VAL A 215 -7.35 1.97 6.97
C VAL A 215 -8.15 0.84 7.57
N THR A 216 -7.71 0.37 8.72
CA THR A 216 -8.32 -0.72 9.48
C THR A 216 -9.02 -0.13 10.69
N THR A 217 -10.36 -0.14 10.66
CA THR A 217 -11.24 0.44 11.69
C THR A 217 -11.76 -0.59 12.70
N GLY A 218 -11.48 -1.88 12.50
CA GLY A 218 -11.81 -2.97 13.42
C GLY A 218 -10.61 -3.42 14.26
N THR A 219 -10.80 -4.50 15.03
CA THR A 219 -9.75 -5.12 15.87
C THR A 219 -8.48 -5.32 15.05
N VAL A 220 -7.40 -4.67 15.47
CA VAL A 220 -6.08 -4.81 14.85
C VAL A 220 -5.53 -6.16 15.28
N ASP A 221 -5.13 -7.00 14.31
CA ASP A 221 -4.50 -8.29 14.60
C ASP A 221 -3.27 -8.09 15.51
N ALA A 222 -3.04 -9.02 16.45
CA ALA A 222 -2.02 -8.89 17.50
C ALA A 222 -0.60 -8.64 16.95
N GLU A 223 -0.34 -9.05 15.71
CA GLU A 223 0.93 -8.85 15.01
C GLU A 223 1.23 -7.38 14.68
N ARG A 224 0.21 -6.52 14.58
CA ARG A 224 0.33 -5.12 14.15
C ARG A 224 0.36 -4.10 15.29
N GLY A 225 0.45 -4.56 16.54
CA GLY A 225 0.80 -3.74 17.70
C GLY A 225 -0.38 -3.02 18.38
N ARG A 226 -0.05 -2.01 19.21
CA ARG A 226 -1.00 -1.29 20.07
C ARG A 226 -1.81 -0.26 19.28
N GLY A 227 -3.14 -0.38 19.32
CA GLY A 227 -4.07 0.62 18.81
C GLY A 227 -5.49 0.08 18.69
N SER A 228 -6.47 0.97 18.73
CA SER A 228 -7.88 0.65 18.46
C SER A 228 -8.22 0.62 16.96
N GLY A 229 -7.22 0.98 16.13
CA GLY A 229 -7.28 1.03 14.69
C GLY A 229 -5.89 1.30 14.10
N GLN A 230 -5.73 1.05 12.79
CA GLN A 230 -4.45 1.20 12.12
C GLN A 230 -4.60 1.83 10.74
N VAL A 231 -3.72 2.78 10.43
CA VAL A 231 -3.50 3.29 9.08
C VAL A 231 -2.13 2.79 8.62
N ALA A 232 -2.13 1.93 7.60
CA ALA A 232 -0.90 1.45 6.96
C ALA A 232 -0.79 2.11 5.58
N MET A 233 0.33 2.79 5.36
CA MET A 233 0.67 3.37 4.07
C MET A 233 1.82 2.56 3.47
N VAL A 234 1.77 2.39 2.16
CA VAL A 234 2.80 1.67 1.40
C VAL A 234 3.40 2.64 0.41
N THR A 235 4.72 2.74 0.39
CA THR A 235 5.41 3.56 -0.62
C THR A 235 5.39 2.84 -1.96
N ARG A 236 5.44 3.63 -3.04
CA ARG A 236 5.50 3.10 -4.40
C ARG A 236 6.71 2.21 -4.59
N SER A 237 6.46 0.97 -5.01
CA SER A 237 7.54 0.10 -5.46
C SER A 237 8.05 0.56 -6.83
N GLY A 238 9.37 0.55 -7.01
CA GLY A 238 9.99 0.89 -8.29
C GLY A 238 9.66 -0.14 -9.37
N THR A 239 9.46 0.32 -10.61
CA THR A 239 9.35 -0.56 -11.78
C THR A 239 10.56 -0.35 -12.69
N ASN A 240 10.74 -1.22 -13.69
CA ASN A 240 11.78 -1.02 -14.71
C ASN A 240 11.52 0.17 -15.65
N GLN A 241 10.41 0.88 -15.48
CA GLN A 241 10.12 2.11 -16.20
C GLN A 241 10.57 3.30 -15.38
N PHE A 242 11.29 4.23 -16.04
CA PHE A 242 11.66 5.49 -15.43
C PHE A 242 10.42 6.32 -15.12
N ARG A 243 10.27 6.75 -13.86
CA ARG A 243 9.14 7.56 -13.38
C ARG A 243 9.67 8.70 -12.51
N GLY A 244 9.02 9.85 -12.60
CA GLY A 244 9.29 11.03 -11.78
C GLY A 244 8.07 11.93 -11.73
N SER A 245 7.98 12.75 -10.68
CA SER A 245 6.89 13.71 -10.49
C SER A 245 7.46 15.04 -10.02
N ALA A 246 6.93 16.14 -10.57
CA ALA A 246 7.14 17.48 -10.07
C ALA A 246 5.76 18.07 -9.75
N PHE A 247 5.66 18.80 -8.65
CA PHE A 247 4.42 19.47 -8.27
C PHE A 247 4.70 20.92 -7.86
N VAL A 248 3.70 21.76 -8.03
CA VAL A 248 3.67 23.12 -7.48
C VAL A 248 2.26 23.36 -6.98
N THR A 249 2.12 23.67 -5.69
CA THR A 249 0.85 24.11 -5.12
C THR A 249 1.00 25.47 -4.47
N ASN A 250 0.06 26.36 -4.79
CA ASN A 250 -0.06 27.67 -4.20
C ASN A 250 -1.41 27.76 -3.50
N ARG A 251 -1.39 27.96 -2.19
CA ARG A 251 -2.55 28.35 -1.41
C ARG A 251 -2.38 29.84 -1.09
N ASN A 252 -3.36 30.64 -1.48
CA ASN A 252 -3.34 32.08 -1.26
C ASN A 252 -4.69 32.56 -0.72
N SER A 253 -4.68 33.15 0.47
CA SER A 253 -5.91 33.62 1.13
C SER A 253 -6.63 34.72 0.36
N ALA A 254 -5.94 35.43 -0.54
CA ALA A 254 -6.58 36.38 -1.45
C ALA A 254 -7.58 35.70 -2.40
N LEU A 255 -7.31 34.44 -2.78
CA LEU A 255 -8.15 33.63 -3.68
C LEU A 255 -9.11 32.69 -2.93
N ALA A 256 -8.90 32.49 -1.63
CA ALA A 256 -9.72 31.59 -0.82
C ALA A 256 -11.09 32.18 -0.46
N ALA A 257 -12.09 31.32 -0.28
CA ALA A 257 -13.37 31.70 0.32
C ALA A 257 -13.22 31.88 1.84
N SER A 258 -14.01 32.77 2.43
CA SER A 258 -14.08 32.91 3.89
C SER A 258 -14.92 31.78 4.48
N ASN A 259 -14.54 31.27 5.65
CA ASN A 259 -15.36 30.28 6.35
C ASN A 259 -16.71 30.89 6.79
N TRP A 260 -17.70 30.03 7.05
CA TRP A 260 -19.05 30.48 7.40
C TRP A 260 -19.07 31.37 8.64
N PHE A 261 -18.29 31.04 9.67
CA PHE A 261 -18.25 31.77 10.93
C PHE A 261 -17.62 33.17 10.80
N ASN A 262 -16.63 33.34 9.94
CA ASN A 262 -16.03 34.63 9.63
C ASN A 262 -17.02 35.51 8.88
N ASN A 263 -17.78 34.95 7.93
CA ASN A 263 -18.88 35.67 7.27
C ASN A 263 -19.98 36.06 8.27
N CYS A 264 -20.40 35.13 9.15
CA CYS A 264 -21.42 35.38 10.17
C CYS A 264 -21.00 36.46 11.18
N ASN A 265 -19.71 36.51 11.53
CA ASN A 265 -19.16 37.46 12.50
C ASN A 265 -18.57 38.73 11.85
N SER A 266 -18.76 38.93 10.54
CA SER A 266 -18.19 40.04 9.77
C SER A 266 -16.67 40.20 9.95
N ARG A 267 -15.95 39.08 10.11
CA ARG A 267 -14.50 39.04 10.19
C ARG A 267 -13.90 38.90 8.78
N GLY A 268 -12.72 39.48 8.60
CA GLY A 268 -11.94 39.30 7.38
C GLY A 268 -11.55 37.83 7.18
N ARG A 269 -11.09 37.48 5.96
CA ARG A 269 -10.61 36.14 5.66
C ARG A 269 -9.37 35.81 6.49
N ASP A 270 -9.25 34.56 6.90
CA ASP A 270 -8.06 34.08 7.59
C ASP A 270 -6.85 34.16 6.65
N PHE A 271 -5.73 34.66 7.17
CA PHE A 271 -4.52 34.77 6.38
C PHE A 271 -3.81 33.42 6.32
N GLU A 272 -3.77 32.84 5.12
CA GLU A 272 -3.07 31.60 4.83
C GLU A 272 -2.45 31.65 3.43
N ASN A 273 -1.14 31.81 3.39
CA ASN A 273 -0.36 31.76 2.17
C ASN A 273 0.70 30.66 2.27
N ARG A 274 0.64 29.67 1.37
CA ARG A 274 1.57 28.54 1.37
C ARG A 274 1.97 28.17 -0.06
N ASN A 275 3.27 28.09 -0.29
CA ASN A 275 3.86 27.53 -1.50
C ASN A 275 4.44 26.17 -1.15
N GLN A 276 4.10 25.13 -1.91
CA GLN A 276 4.78 23.84 -1.82
C GLN A 276 5.28 23.45 -3.21
N TYR A 277 6.46 22.84 -3.22
CA TYR A 277 7.18 22.36 -4.38
C TYR A 277 7.96 21.10 -3.99
#